data_AF-A0A957G0C2-F1
#
_entry.id   AF-A0A957G0C2-F1
#
_cell.length_a   1.000
_cell.length_b   1.000
_cell.length_c   1.000
_cell.angle_alpha   90.00
_cell.angle_beta   90.00
_cell.angle_gamma   90.00
#
_symmetry.space_group_name_H-M   'P 1'
#
loop_
_entity.id
_entity.type
_entity.pdbx_description
1 polymer ?
#
loop_
_entity_poly.entity_id
_entity_poly.type
_entity_poly.pdbx_seq_one_letter_code
_entity_poly.pdbx_strand_id
1 'polypeptide(L)'
;MFIPATVRWFFLAAFFIYAAAMILPTLIHIWSLRLRAPALMRQPTLSPAHQQILAPTVRALAEAGFGWPIPVQLNNITIDYSFGYLLNRPESGTAALVTAPAIPTADVTANVSFISLFADGSVLHTIQGLGIGAVATPADVHTEFVATRSPAATWAAHEANLERLLSRTAPSTCQPDNCLEAINERYYGRLLPNLVAQGALVAEGEPAGHYHFQWREALRQSWRILRGRRRLRQTVRLVREEALPTNFDFDDLPIALEVEAYELNQSGQKRRASLWGRLALIFGSLALFYLSFSQLFHVRQILFLLLVLVIHEGGHLLGLKLRGYQNLSLIFVPFLGALAAGQK
;
A
#
# COMPACT_ATOMS: atom_id res chain seq x y z
N MET A 1 -12.13 45.24 3.99
CA MET A 1 -13.29 44.41 4.35
C MET A 1 -12.87 43.46 5.48
N PHE A 2 -13.34 43.67 6.71
CA PHE A 2 -12.96 42.82 7.86
C PHE A 2 -13.89 41.60 7.91
N ILE A 3 -13.33 40.40 7.76
CA ILE A 3 -14.07 39.15 8.00
C ILE A 3 -14.32 39.05 9.52
N PRO A 4 -15.57 38.92 9.98
CA PRO A 4 -15.90 38.79 11.40
C PRO A 4 -15.12 37.64 12.06
N ALA A 5 -14.74 37.82 13.34
CA ALA A 5 -13.99 36.80 14.08
C ALA A 5 -14.71 35.44 14.12
N THR A 6 -16.04 35.45 14.20
CA THR A 6 -16.90 34.26 14.15
C THR A 6 -16.73 33.47 12.85
N VAL A 7 -16.68 34.17 11.72
CA VAL A 7 -16.47 33.57 10.40
C VAL A 7 -15.07 32.94 10.30
N ARG A 8 -14.04 33.56 10.91
CA ARG A 8 -12.68 32.99 10.95
C ARG A 8 -12.62 31.70 11.75
N TRP A 9 -13.23 31.66 12.94
CA TRP A 9 -13.27 30.46 13.77
C TRP A 9 -14.04 29.32 13.10
N PHE A 10 -15.10 29.65 12.38
CA PHE A 10 -15.86 28.69 11.61
C PHE A 10 -15.03 28.02 10.51
N PHE A 11 -14.32 28.79 9.68
CA PHE A 11 -13.46 28.23 8.64
C PHE A 11 -12.32 27.40 9.21
N LEU A 12 -11.76 27.82 10.35
CA LEU A 12 -10.74 27.04 11.04
C LEU A 12 -11.28 25.69 11.52
N ALA A 13 -12.46 25.67 12.15
CA ALA A 13 -13.12 24.44 12.59
C ALA A 13 -13.45 23.52 11.40
N ALA A 14 -14.03 24.07 10.33
CA ALA A 14 -14.34 23.35 9.10
C ALA A 14 -13.08 22.71 8.48
N PHE A 15 -11.97 23.45 8.45
CA PHE A 15 -10.68 22.94 7.97
C PHE A 15 -10.16 21.78 8.81
N PHE A 16 -10.18 21.89 10.15
CA PHE A 16 -9.76 20.81 11.04
C PHE A 16 -10.61 19.57 10.88
N ILE A 17 -11.93 19.74 10.75
CA ILE A 17 -12.83 18.62 10.55
C ILE A 17 -12.59 17.95 9.19
N TYR A 18 -12.43 18.73 8.12
CA TYR A 18 -12.11 18.19 6.81
C TYR A 18 -10.77 17.42 6.84
N ALA A 19 -9.74 17.99 7.46
CA ALA A 19 -8.45 17.32 7.63
C ALA A 19 -8.58 16.02 8.45
N ALA A 20 -9.38 16.03 9.52
CA ALA A 20 -9.67 14.85 10.31
C ALA A 20 -10.42 13.79 9.48
N ALA A 21 -11.44 14.17 8.71
CA ALA A 21 -12.19 13.27 7.85
C ALA A 21 -11.32 12.59 6.77
N MET A 22 -10.26 13.26 6.31
CA MET A 22 -9.31 12.69 5.34
C MET A 22 -8.31 11.71 5.97
N ILE A 23 -7.89 11.95 7.21
CA ILE A 23 -6.86 11.14 7.88
C ILE A 23 -7.48 10.01 8.70
N LEU A 24 -8.59 10.26 9.39
CA LEU A 24 -9.20 9.35 10.36
C LEU A 24 -9.55 7.97 9.77
N PRO A 25 -10.11 7.82 8.56
CA PRO A 25 -10.37 6.50 7.99
C PRO A 25 -9.08 5.70 7.74
N THR A 26 -8.03 6.39 7.25
CA THR A 26 -6.72 5.77 7.02
C THR A 26 -6.08 5.38 8.35
N LEU A 27 -6.20 6.24 9.37
CA LEU A 27 -5.72 5.96 10.72
C LEU A 27 -6.41 4.76 11.34
N ILE A 28 -7.74 4.72 11.33
CA ILE A 28 -8.52 3.59 11.85
C ILE A 28 -8.14 2.32 11.09
N HIS A 29 -8.03 2.40 9.76
CA HIS A 29 -7.61 1.26 8.95
C HIS A 29 -6.23 0.74 9.37
N ILE A 30 -5.20 1.59 9.39
CA ILE A 30 -3.82 1.21 9.76
C ILE A 30 -3.77 0.69 11.20
N TRP A 31 -4.44 1.36 12.13
CA TRP A 31 -4.50 0.93 13.52
C TRP A 31 -5.19 -0.43 13.69
N SER A 32 -6.18 -0.74 12.85
CA SER A 32 -6.87 -2.04 12.83
C SER A 32 -6.13 -3.15 12.07
N LEU A 33 -4.99 -2.84 11.43
CA LEU A 33 -4.22 -3.85 10.70
C LEU A 33 -3.59 -4.82 11.70
N ARG A 34 -3.86 -6.11 11.48
CA ARG A 34 -3.15 -7.21 12.13
C ARG A 34 -2.03 -7.64 11.22
N LEU A 35 -0.81 -7.33 11.64
CA LEU A 35 0.40 -7.65 10.93
C LEU A 35 0.91 -9.03 11.33
N ARG A 36 1.56 -9.72 10.40
CA ARG A 36 2.27 -10.98 10.65
C ARG A 36 3.74 -10.83 10.28
N ALA A 37 4.59 -11.63 10.90
CA ALA A 37 5.99 -11.69 10.53
C ALA A 37 6.11 -12.06 9.04
N PRO A 38 6.73 -11.19 8.23
CA PRO A 38 6.97 -11.55 6.84
C PRO A 38 7.99 -12.68 6.77
N ALA A 39 7.89 -13.49 5.74
CA ALA A 39 8.82 -14.59 5.50
C ALA A 39 8.86 -14.93 4.02
N LEU A 40 10.05 -15.24 3.53
CA LEU A 40 10.25 -15.92 2.25
C LEU A 40 10.22 -17.42 2.49
N MET A 41 9.35 -18.11 1.78
CA MET A 41 9.27 -19.57 1.82
C MET A 41 9.67 -20.11 0.46
N ARG A 42 10.61 -21.05 0.42
CA ARG A 42 10.97 -21.74 -0.82
C ARG A 42 9.75 -22.51 -1.33
N GLN A 43 9.48 -22.38 -2.62
CA GLN A 43 8.47 -23.15 -3.32
C GLN A 43 9.14 -24.20 -4.21
N PRO A 44 8.53 -25.37 -4.43
CA PRO A 44 9.07 -26.36 -5.35
C PRO A 44 9.02 -25.85 -6.80
N THR A 45 7.95 -25.14 -7.16
CA THR A 45 7.75 -24.54 -8.48
C THR A 45 6.72 -23.42 -8.39
N LEU A 46 6.74 -22.49 -9.36
CA LEU A 46 5.66 -21.51 -9.53
C LEU A 46 4.61 -22.06 -10.51
N SER A 47 3.37 -21.57 -10.42
CA SER A 47 2.36 -21.91 -11.43
C SER A 47 2.78 -21.39 -12.82
N PRO A 48 2.38 -22.04 -13.93
CA PRO A 48 2.77 -21.60 -15.28
C PRO A 48 2.44 -20.13 -15.56
N ALA A 49 1.32 -19.65 -15.04
CA ALA A 49 0.91 -18.25 -15.17
C ALA A 49 1.90 -17.27 -14.50
N HIS A 50 2.34 -17.58 -13.27
CA HIS A 50 3.39 -16.80 -12.60
C HIS A 50 4.72 -16.86 -13.36
N GLN A 51 5.09 -18.02 -13.88
CA GLN A 51 6.32 -18.16 -14.67
C GLN A 51 6.28 -17.25 -15.92
N GLN A 52 5.17 -17.27 -16.65
CA GLN A 52 4.97 -16.49 -17.86
C GLN A 52 5.06 -14.98 -17.61
N ILE A 53 4.37 -14.48 -16.58
CA ILE A 53 4.35 -13.05 -16.27
C ILE A 53 5.71 -12.55 -15.77
N LEU A 54 6.44 -13.35 -14.99
CA LEU A 54 7.71 -12.94 -14.41
C LEU A 54 8.90 -13.14 -15.35
N ALA A 55 8.77 -13.98 -16.38
CA ALA A 55 9.86 -14.34 -17.29
C ALA A 55 10.57 -13.14 -17.95
N PRO A 56 9.88 -12.09 -18.45
CA PRO A 56 10.56 -10.94 -19.05
C PRO A 56 11.48 -10.23 -18.07
N THR A 57 11.01 -10.01 -16.84
CA THR A 57 11.76 -9.35 -15.77
C THR A 57 12.94 -10.21 -15.29
N VAL A 58 12.71 -11.51 -15.12
CA VAL A 58 13.77 -12.48 -14.77
C VAL A 58 14.87 -12.50 -15.83
N ARG A 59 14.51 -12.48 -17.13
CA ARG A 59 15.49 -12.44 -18.23
C ARG A 59 16.30 -11.15 -18.22
N ALA A 60 15.64 -9.99 -18.05
CA ALA A 60 16.32 -8.70 -17.98
C ALA A 60 17.32 -8.63 -16.80
N LEU A 61 16.99 -9.23 -15.65
CA LEU A 61 17.90 -9.31 -14.51
C LEU A 61 19.03 -10.33 -14.75
N ALA A 62 18.78 -11.42 -15.47
CA ALA A 62 19.82 -12.37 -15.85
C ALA A 62 20.90 -11.73 -16.73
N GLU A 63 20.51 -10.84 -17.65
CA GLU A 63 21.43 -10.03 -18.44
C GLU A 63 22.26 -9.07 -17.57
N ALA A 64 21.74 -8.65 -16.41
CA ALA A 64 22.44 -7.84 -15.42
C ALA A 64 23.28 -8.67 -14.42
N GLY A 65 23.45 -9.97 -14.66
CA GLY A 65 24.29 -10.86 -13.85
C GLY A 65 23.59 -11.53 -12.66
N PHE A 66 22.26 -11.43 -12.56
CA PHE A 66 21.49 -12.15 -11.55
C PHE A 66 21.18 -13.59 -12.01
N GLY A 67 21.63 -14.58 -11.24
CA GLY A 67 21.42 -15.99 -11.56
C GLY A 67 20.55 -16.74 -10.54
N TRP A 68 20.40 -18.04 -10.77
CA TRP A 68 19.79 -19.02 -9.86
C TRP A 68 18.39 -18.61 -9.37
N PRO A 69 17.37 -18.56 -10.25
CA PRO A 69 16.02 -18.22 -9.83
C PRO A 69 15.47 -19.30 -8.89
N ILE A 70 15.29 -18.95 -7.62
CA ILE A 70 14.66 -19.81 -6.61
C ILE A 70 13.18 -19.43 -6.54
N PRO A 71 12.23 -20.35 -6.82
CA PRO A 71 10.81 -20.10 -6.61
C PRO A 71 10.55 -19.79 -5.13
N VAL A 72 9.85 -18.69 -4.86
CA VAL A 72 9.53 -18.26 -3.50
C VAL A 72 8.08 -17.80 -3.37
N GLN A 73 7.55 -17.95 -2.16
CA GLN A 73 6.36 -17.27 -1.68
C GLN A 73 6.80 -16.25 -0.62
N LEU A 74 6.50 -14.98 -0.85
CA LEU A 74 6.63 -13.93 0.14
C LEU A 74 5.31 -13.80 0.90
N ASN A 75 5.33 -14.12 2.19
CA ASN A 75 4.26 -13.72 3.10
C ASN A 75 4.46 -12.25 3.46
N ASN A 76 3.54 -11.40 3.05
CA ASN A 76 3.60 -9.97 3.34
C ASN A 76 3.14 -9.68 4.77
N ILE A 77 3.54 -8.52 5.27
CA ILE A 77 3.20 -8.03 6.60
C ILE A 77 1.66 -7.91 6.76
N THR A 78 0.92 -7.63 5.68
CA THR A 78 -0.51 -7.26 5.72
C THR A 78 -1.50 -8.38 5.40
N ILE A 79 -1.11 -9.66 5.62
CA ILE A 79 -1.92 -10.90 5.44
C ILE A 79 -1.93 -11.45 4.00
N ASP A 80 -1.53 -10.65 3.01
CA ASP A 80 -1.40 -11.13 1.63
C ASP A 80 -0.10 -11.92 1.43
N TYR A 81 -0.08 -12.79 0.43
CA TYR A 81 1.15 -13.42 -0.06
C TYR A 81 1.34 -13.07 -1.53
N SER A 82 2.57 -13.22 -2.01
CA SER A 82 2.91 -13.05 -3.42
C SER A 82 3.92 -14.11 -3.82
N PHE A 83 3.77 -14.64 -5.03
CA PHE A 83 4.70 -15.61 -5.58
C PHE A 83 5.73 -14.92 -6.48
N GLY A 84 6.93 -15.47 -6.52
CA GLY A 84 8.03 -14.83 -7.20
C GLY A 84 9.28 -15.68 -7.33
N TYR A 85 10.33 -15.04 -7.81
CA TYR A 85 11.68 -15.57 -7.83
C TYR A 85 12.59 -14.75 -6.93
N LEU A 86 13.46 -15.44 -6.22
CA LEU A 86 14.65 -14.86 -5.62
C LEU A 86 15.84 -15.19 -6.53
N LEU A 87 16.51 -14.17 -7.07
CA LEU A 87 17.73 -14.30 -7.84
C LEU A 87 18.90 -13.77 -7.01
N ASN A 88 20.11 -14.28 -7.24
CA ASN A 88 21.31 -13.84 -6.54
C ASN A 88 22.38 -13.34 -7.52
N ARG A 89 23.11 -12.30 -7.13
CA ARG A 89 24.32 -11.83 -7.81
C ARG A 89 25.53 -12.03 -6.87
N PRO A 90 26.28 -13.14 -7.01
CA PRO A 90 27.32 -13.54 -6.06
C PRO A 90 28.43 -12.51 -5.88
N GLU A 91 28.78 -11.79 -6.95
CA GLU A 91 29.84 -10.77 -6.95
C GLU A 91 29.55 -9.65 -5.94
N SER A 92 28.30 -9.20 -5.88
CA SER A 92 27.88 -8.12 -4.98
C SER A 92 27.24 -8.64 -3.68
N GLY A 93 26.92 -9.94 -3.61
CA GLY A 93 26.14 -10.51 -2.52
C GLY A 93 24.72 -9.96 -2.46
N THR A 94 24.18 -9.48 -3.59
CA THR A 94 22.86 -8.85 -3.66
C THR A 94 21.82 -9.84 -4.18
N ALA A 95 20.69 -9.91 -3.50
CA ALA A 95 19.54 -10.65 -3.98
C ALA A 95 18.52 -9.73 -4.68
N ALA A 96 17.95 -10.19 -5.79
CA ALA A 96 16.79 -9.57 -6.41
C ALA A 96 15.55 -10.41 -6.12
N LEU A 97 14.53 -9.79 -5.53
CA LEU A 97 13.23 -10.40 -5.29
C LEU A 97 12.25 -9.86 -6.34
N VAL A 98 11.76 -10.76 -7.19
CA VAL A 98 10.85 -10.49 -8.29
C VAL A 98 9.52 -11.16 -8.00
N THR A 99 8.48 -10.41 -7.64
CA THR A 99 7.17 -10.97 -7.30
C THR A 99 6.09 -10.52 -8.26
N ALA A 100 5.07 -11.35 -8.43
CA ALA A 100 3.86 -10.92 -9.12
C ALA A 100 3.16 -9.83 -8.28
N PRO A 101 2.61 -8.78 -8.92
CA PRO A 101 1.75 -7.83 -8.24
C PRO A 101 0.44 -8.51 -7.85
N ALA A 102 -0.15 -8.06 -6.73
CA ALA A 102 -1.47 -8.56 -6.30
C ALA A 102 -2.57 -8.31 -7.34
N ILE A 103 -2.40 -7.26 -8.16
CA ILE A 103 -3.27 -6.96 -9.30
C ILE A 103 -2.34 -6.68 -10.48
N PRO A 104 -2.13 -7.65 -11.39
CA PRO A 104 -1.39 -7.44 -12.61
C PRO A 104 -2.05 -6.37 -13.48
N THR A 105 -1.24 -5.56 -14.12
CA THR A 105 -1.69 -4.63 -15.18
C THR A 105 -0.75 -4.79 -16.37
N ALA A 106 -1.19 -4.50 -17.59
CA ALA A 106 -0.32 -4.56 -18.78
C ALA A 106 0.95 -3.69 -18.63
N ASP A 107 0.88 -2.67 -17.78
CA ASP A 107 1.96 -1.76 -17.48
C ASP A 107 2.93 -2.29 -16.40
N VAL A 108 2.49 -3.21 -15.54
CA VAL A 108 3.24 -3.71 -14.39
C VAL A 108 2.97 -5.20 -14.25
N THR A 109 3.90 -5.99 -14.78
CA THR A 109 3.87 -7.45 -14.75
C THR A 109 4.61 -8.01 -13.53
N ALA A 110 5.60 -7.29 -13.00
CA ALA A 110 6.38 -7.72 -11.83
C ALA A 110 6.70 -6.54 -10.92
N ASN A 111 6.79 -6.80 -9.62
CA ASN A 111 7.44 -5.93 -8.65
C ASN A 111 8.88 -6.43 -8.44
N VAL A 112 9.85 -5.53 -8.53
CA VAL A 112 11.26 -5.84 -8.26
C VAL A 112 11.73 -5.12 -7.00
N SER A 113 12.51 -5.82 -6.19
CA SER A 113 13.26 -5.22 -5.10
C SER A 113 14.64 -5.86 -4.98
N PHE A 114 15.61 -5.10 -4.49
CA PHE A 114 16.99 -5.55 -4.31
C PHE A 114 17.36 -5.47 -2.84
N ILE A 115 17.97 -6.54 -2.32
CA ILE A 115 18.33 -6.69 -0.92
C ILE A 115 19.82 -7.03 -0.86
N SER A 116 20.59 -6.17 -0.20
CA SER A 116 22.00 -6.42 0.14
C SER A 116 22.16 -6.46 1.66
N LEU A 117 22.84 -7.48 2.16
CA LEU A 117 23.11 -7.68 3.59
C LEU A 117 24.58 -7.32 3.88
N PHE A 118 24.86 -6.69 5.02
CA PHE A 118 26.21 -6.26 5.39
C PHE A 118 26.70 -6.96 6.66
N ALA A 119 28.02 -7.07 6.86
CA ALA A 119 28.61 -7.79 7.98
C ALA A 119 28.22 -7.23 9.37
N ASP A 120 28.00 -5.92 9.46
CA ASP A 120 27.53 -5.22 10.66
C ASP A 120 26.05 -5.48 11.02
N GLY A 121 25.33 -6.22 10.17
CA GLY A 121 23.90 -6.51 10.36
C GLY A 121 22.97 -5.51 9.69
N SER A 122 23.48 -4.43 9.10
CA SER A 122 22.66 -3.51 8.34
C SER A 122 22.17 -4.13 7.02
N VAL A 123 21.08 -3.58 6.49
CA VAL A 123 20.43 -4.05 5.25
C VAL A 123 20.17 -2.86 4.33
N LEU A 124 20.54 -2.98 3.06
CA LEU A 124 20.07 -2.08 1.99
C LEU A 124 18.94 -2.75 1.24
N HIS A 125 17.78 -2.11 1.19
CA HIS A 125 16.60 -2.59 0.48
C HIS A 125 16.08 -1.51 -0.47
N THR A 126 16.25 -1.72 -1.77
CA THR A 126 15.74 -0.82 -2.80
C THR A 126 14.51 -1.42 -3.44
N ILE A 127 13.38 -0.73 -3.36
CA ILE A 127 12.08 -1.22 -3.82
C ILE A 127 11.64 -0.40 -5.02
N GLN A 128 11.23 -1.10 -6.07
CA GLN A 128 10.62 -0.48 -7.24
C GLN A 128 9.27 0.17 -6.87
N GLY A 129 9.07 1.41 -7.31
CA GLY A 129 7.85 2.19 -7.09
C GLY A 129 8.00 3.26 -6.01
N LEU A 130 6.88 3.64 -5.40
CA LEU A 130 6.79 4.86 -4.58
C LEU A 130 6.71 4.63 -3.07
N GLY A 131 6.75 3.37 -2.62
CA GLY A 131 6.68 3.02 -1.20
C GLY A 131 5.41 3.48 -0.50
N ILE A 132 4.30 3.59 -1.23
CA ILE A 132 3.04 4.06 -0.66
C ILE A 132 2.49 2.96 0.23
N GLY A 133 2.50 3.22 1.55
CA GLY A 133 2.10 2.23 2.54
C GLY A 133 3.24 1.37 3.06
N ALA A 134 4.48 1.62 2.63
CA ALA A 134 5.64 0.97 3.24
C ALA A 134 5.68 1.25 4.73
N VAL A 135 5.77 0.18 5.53
CA VAL A 135 5.89 0.25 6.99
C VAL A 135 7.18 0.98 7.36
N ALA A 136 7.20 1.61 8.54
CA ALA A 136 8.45 2.14 9.07
C ALA A 136 9.52 1.04 9.08
N THR A 137 10.74 1.39 8.69
CA THR A 137 11.86 0.45 8.70
C THR A 137 12.74 0.72 9.94
N PRO A 138 13.33 -0.33 10.52
CA PRO A 138 14.32 -0.19 11.59
C PRO A 138 15.51 0.67 11.16
N ALA A 139 16.24 1.24 12.14
CA ALA A 139 17.37 2.14 11.86
C ALA A 139 18.54 1.44 11.14
N ASP A 140 18.67 0.13 11.30
CA ASP A 140 19.63 -0.75 10.63
C ASP A 140 19.20 -1.16 9.20
N VAL A 141 18.01 -0.74 8.76
CA VAL A 141 17.49 -1.01 7.41
C VAL A 141 17.41 0.29 6.61
N HIS A 142 18.29 0.42 5.63
CA HIS A 142 18.26 1.47 4.63
C HIS A 142 17.28 1.09 3.52
N THR A 143 16.08 1.69 3.54
CA THR A 143 15.09 1.48 2.49
C THR A 143 15.00 2.67 1.55
N GLU A 144 15.07 2.38 0.26
CA GLU A 144 14.89 3.36 -0.81
C GLU A 144 13.75 2.93 -1.74
N PHE A 145 12.97 3.91 -2.19
CA PHE A 145 11.91 3.70 -3.17
C PHE A 145 12.27 4.44 -4.45
N VAL A 146 12.37 3.70 -5.55
CA VAL A 146 12.76 4.25 -6.86
C VAL A 146 11.52 4.35 -7.73
N ALA A 147 11.14 5.58 -8.06
CA ALA A 147 9.91 5.88 -8.78
C ALA A 147 9.99 5.57 -10.29
N THR A 148 10.32 4.33 -10.65
CA THR A 148 10.51 3.87 -12.02
C THR A 148 9.80 2.53 -12.27
N ARG A 149 9.49 2.25 -13.54
CA ARG A 149 9.02 0.93 -14.01
C ARG A 149 10.15 0.02 -14.49
N SER A 150 11.36 0.55 -14.64
CA SER A 150 12.50 -0.20 -15.17
C SER A 150 13.22 -0.95 -14.03
N PRO A 151 13.30 -2.30 -14.08
CA PRO A 151 14.15 -3.07 -13.17
C PRO A 151 15.61 -2.61 -13.24
N ALA A 152 16.11 -2.27 -14.44
CA ALA A 152 17.47 -1.79 -14.65
C ALA A 152 17.73 -0.44 -13.98
N ALA A 153 16.78 0.51 -14.05
CA ALA A 153 16.90 1.79 -13.35
C ALA A 153 16.84 1.61 -11.82
N THR A 154 16.01 0.69 -11.34
CA THR A 154 15.95 0.34 -9.91
C THR A 154 17.26 -0.31 -9.45
N TRP A 155 17.85 -1.17 -10.28
CA TRP A 155 19.16 -1.78 -10.02
C TRP A 155 20.27 -0.72 -9.96
N ALA A 156 20.35 0.18 -10.93
CA ALA A 156 21.36 1.24 -10.96
C ALA A 156 21.30 2.13 -9.69
N ALA A 157 20.09 2.45 -9.21
CA ALA A 157 19.92 3.17 -7.95
C ALA A 157 20.39 2.35 -6.73
N HIS A 158 20.11 1.05 -6.73
CA HIS A 158 20.61 0.15 -5.68
C HIS A 158 22.14 0.08 -5.68
N GLU A 159 22.76 -0.09 -6.85
CA GLU A 159 24.21 -0.19 -7.02
C GLU A 159 24.92 1.09 -6.53
N ALA A 160 24.40 2.27 -6.89
CA ALA A 160 24.93 3.55 -6.42
C ALA A 160 24.86 3.71 -4.88
N ASN A 161 23.84 3.14 -4.24
CA ASN A 161 23.73 3.14 -2.78
C ASN A 161 24.61 2.07 -2.14
N LEU A 162 24.75 0.92 -2.79
CA LEU A 162 25.63 -0.16 -2.37
C LEU A 162 27.08 0.33 -2.33
N GLU A 163 27.58 0.95 -3.39
CA GLU A 163 28.92 1.53 -3.44
C GLU A 163 29.19 2.50 -2.28
N ARG A 164 28.21 3.34 -1.94
CA ARG A 164 28.31 4.27 -0.82
C ARG A 164 28.46 3.54 0.51
N LEU A 165 27.73 2.45 0.71
CA LEU A 165 27.76 1.66 1.95
C LEU A 165 28.98 0.75 2.06
N LEU A 166 29.51 0.26 0.93
CA LEU A 166 30.73 -0.55 0.88
C LEU A 166 31.95 0.19 1.44
N SER A 167 31.96 1.52 1.39
CA SER A 167 33.01 2.34 2.04
C SER A 167 32.99 2.28 3.58
N ARG A 168 31.89 1.80 4.18
CA ARG A 168 31.66 1.79 5.63
C ARG A 168 31.61 0.38 6.23
N THR A 169 31.06 -0.58 5.50
CA THR A 169 30.83 -1.93 6.00
C THR A 169 30.99 -2.95 4.87
N ALA A 170 31.55 -4.12 5.21
CA ALA A 170 31.78 -5.18 4.24
C ALA A 170 30.45 -5.86 3.84
N PRO A 171 30.26 -6.23 2.57
CA PRO A 171 29.09 -6.98 2.16
C PRO A 171 29.13 -8.37 2.78
N SER A 172 27.99 -8.84 3.24
CA SER A 172 27.83 -10.22 3.65
C SER A 172 27.40 -11.01 2.42
N THR A 173 28.35 -11.72 1.81
CA THR A 173 28.02 -12.58 0.69
C THR A 173 27.09 -13.69 1.15
N CYS A 174 25.90 -13.76 0.53
CA CYS A 174 25.05 -14.94 0.64
C CYS A 174 25.37 -15.88 -0.53
N GLN A 175 25.54 -17.16 -0.23
CA GLN A 175 25.61 -18.19 -1.25
C GLN A 175 24.20 -18.43 -1.80
N PRO A 176 24.04 -18.82 -3.08
CA PRO A 176 22.73 -19.09 -3.66
C PRO A 176 21.84 -19.99 -2.79
N ASP A 177 22.42 -21.03 -2.19
CA ASP A 177 21.66 -22.01 -1.41
C ASP A 177 21.17 -21.49 -0.06
N ASN A 178 21.89 -20.54 0.56
CA ASN A 178 21.58 -20.01 1.89
C ASN A 178 21.04 -18.57 1.88
N CYS A 179 20.95 -17.92 0.72
CA CYS A 179 20.56 -16.51 0.66
C CYS A 179 19.13 -16.27 1.16
N LEU A 180 18.21 -17.20 0.88
CA LEU A 180 16.85 -17.13 1.38
C LEU A 180 16.80 -17.15 2.91
N GLU A 181 17.56 -18.05 3.54
CA GLU A 181 17.65 -18.16 5.00
C GLU A 181 18.31 -16.92 5.60
N ALA A 182 19.41 -16.45 5.01
CA ALA A 182 20.09 -15.24 5.46
C ALA A 182 19.17 -13.99 5.41
N ILE A 183 18.37 -13.84 4.35
CA ILE A 183 17.38 -12.75 4.24
C ILE A 183 16.29 -12.91 5.30
N ASN A 184 15.77 -14.12 5.49
CA ASN A 184 14.77 -14.38 6.53
C ASN A 184 15.29 -14.06 7.92
N GLU A 185 16.48 -14.52 8.29
CA GLU A 185 17.01 -14.33 9.65
C GLU A 185 17.43 -12.88 9.91
N ARG A 186 18.10 -12.25 8.94
CA ARG A 186 18.76 -10.96 9.14
C ARG A 186 17.88 -9.78 8.80
N TYR A 187 16.94 -9.95 7.87
CA TYR A 187 16.02 -8.90 7.48
C TYR A 187 14.62 -9.15 8.05
N TYR A 188 13.90 -10.15 7.57
CA TYR A 188 12.47 -10.32 7.91
C TYR A 188 12.23 -10.71 9.38
N GLY A 189 13.07 -11.57 9.93
CA GLY A 189 13.01 -12.06 11.32
C GLY A 189 13.32 -10.97 12.35
N ARG A 190 14.06 -9.93 11.96
CA ARG A 190 14.37 -8.78 12.81
C ARG A 190 13.42 -7.61 12.63
N LEU A 191 12.71 -7.55 11.51
CA LEU A 191 11.88 -6.40 11.15
C LEU A 191 10.83 -6.07 12.22
N LEU A 192 9.95 -7.02 12.56
CA LEU A 192 8.89 -6.76 13.54
C LEU A 192 9.42 -6.64 14.98
N PRO A 193 10.34 -7.50 15.46
CA PRO A 193 10.94 -7.33 16.78
C PRO A 193 11.62 -5.96 16.98
N ASN A 194 12.37 -5.48 15.98
CA ASN A 194 13.00 -4.16 16.06
C ASN A 194 11.95 -3.04 16.11
N LEU A 195 10.86 -3.16 15.35
CA LEU A 195 9.75 -2.20 15.40
C LEU A 195 9.00 -2.25 16.74
N VAL A 196 8.88 -3.41 17.38
CA VAL A 196 8.34 -3.52 18.75
C VAL A 196 9.29 -2.85 19.75
N ALA A 197 10.59 -3.13 19.66
CA ALA A 197 11.61 -2.53 20.53
C ALA A 197 11.67 -1.00 20.41
N GLN A 198 11.40 -0.47 19.20
CA GLN A 198 11.29 0.97 18.95
C GLN A 198 9.96 1.59 19.41
N GLY A 199 9.03 0.80 19.95
CA GLY A 199 7.70 1.24 20.32
C GLY A 199 6.82 1.60 19.12
N ALA A 200 7.13 1.09 17.93
CA ALA A 200 6.32 1.32 16.74
C ALA A 200 5.13 0.36 16.65
N LEU A 201 5.36 -0.89 17.08
CA LEU A 201 4.37 -1.96 17.10
C LEU A 201 4.16 -2.48 18.52
N VAL A 202 3.06 -3.20 18.70
CA VAL A 202 2.74 -3.98 19.91
C VAL A 202 2.44 -5.40 19.44
N ALA A 203 3.02 -6.38 20.12
CA ALA A 203 2.75 -7.80 19.89
C ALA A 203 1.44 -8.21 20.60
N GLU A 204 0.62 -9.02 19.94
CA GLU A 204 -0.65 -9.54 20.44
C GLU A 204 -0.57 -11.08 20.54
N GLY A 205 -0.83 -11.61 21.74
CA GLY A 205 -0.87 -13.05 22.06
C GLY A 205 0.49 -13.66 22.45
N GLU A 206 0.45 -14.82 23.12
CA GLU A 206 1.61 -15.69 23.35
C GLU A 206 1.36 -17.08 22.75
N PRO A 207 2.27 -17.60 21.88
CA PRO A 207 3.37 -16.87 21.25
C PRO A 207 2.83 -15.76 20.32
N ALA A 208 3.62 -14.68 20.13
CA ALA A 208 3.22 -13.50 19.37
C ALA A 208 2.93 -13.83 17.89
N GLY A 209 1.66 -14.10 17.57
CA GLY A 209 1.20 -14.43 16.22
C GLY A 209 0.79 -13.21 15.39
N HIS A 210 0.47 -12.10 16.05
CA HIS A 210 0.02 -10.88 15.42
C HIS A 210 0.66 -9.64 16.04
N TYR A 211 0.77 -8.58 15.25
CA TYR A 211 1.26 -7.29 15.69
C TYR A 211 0.29 -6.20 15.24
N HIS A 212 0.20 -5.11 15.99
CA HIS A 212 -0.57 -3.94 15.57
C HIS A 212 0.26 -2.67 15.79
N PHE A 213 -0.09 -1.61 15.05
CA PHE A 213 0.56 -0.32 15.22
C PHE A 213 0.18 0.32 16.56
N GLN A 214 1.13 1.00 17.20
CA GLN A 214 0.80 2.00 18.20
C GLN A 214 0.07 3.18 17.55
N TRP A 215 -0.82 3.85 18.29
CA TRP A 215 -1.64 4.93 17.72
C TRP A 215 -0.80 6.06 17.10
N ARG A 216 0.35 6.38 17.71
CA ARG A 216 1.29 7.43 17.22
C ARG A 216 1.87 7.05 15.88
N GLU A 217 2.30 5.80 15.72
CA GLU A 217 2.84 5.30 14.46
C GLU A 217 1.76 5.08 13.41
N ALA A 218 0.56 4.65 13.80
CA ALA A 218 -0.58 4.57 12.90
C ALA A 218 -0.90 5.96 12.31
N LEU A 219 -0.86 7.02 13.12
CA LEU A 219 -1.05 8.40 12.66
C LEU A 219 0.09 8.86 11.75
N ARG A 220 1.35 8.58 12.13
CA ARG A 220 2.52 8.92 11.30
C ARG A 220 2.47 8.22 9.95
N GLN A 221 2.10 6.93 9.93
CA GLN A 221 1.92 6.16 8.70
C GLN A 221 0.76 6.67 7.86
N SER A 222 -0.37 7.00 8.48
CA SER A 222 -1.51 7.58 7.76
C SER A 222 -1.11 8.86 7.03
N TRP A 223 -0.32 9.70 7.69
CA TRP A 223 0.17 10.94 7.09
C TRP A 223 1.22 10.70 5.98
N ARG A 224 2.07 9.67 6.11
CA ARG A 224 3.00 9.24 5.04
C ARG A 224 2.24 8.71 3.83
N ILE A 225 1.20 7.88 4.01
CA ILE A 225 0.35 7.38 2.92
C ILE A 225 -0.35 8.54 2.22
N LEU A 226 -0.93 9.49 2.96
CA LEU A 226 -1.63 10.63 2.37
C LEU A 226 -0.69 11.53 1.55
N ARG A 227 0.53 11.78 2.05
CA ARG A 227 1.57 12.50 1.29
C ARG A 227 2.06 11.69 0.09
N GLY A 228 2.26 10.40 0.25
CA GLY A 228 2.65 9.47 -0.81
C GLY A 228 1.63 9.44 -1.95
N ARG A 229 0.32 9.44 -1.65
CA ARG A 229 -0.75 9.54 -2.65
C ARG A 229 -0.69 10.82 -3.47
N ARG A 230 -0.26 11.95 -2.89
CA ARG A 230 -0.05 13.19 -3.66
C ARG A 230 1.12 13.07 -4.62
N ARG A 231 2.25 12.52 -4.16
CA ARG A 231 3.41 12.24 -5.01
C ARG A 231 3.08 11.25 -6.13
N LEU A 232 2.34 10.19 -5.82
CA LEU A 232 1.84 9.22 -6.81
C LEU A 232 1.12 9.90 -7.97
N ARG A 233 0.20 10.83 -7.69
CA ARG A 233 -0.54 11.53 -8.75
C ARG A 233 0.38 12.33 -9.67
N GLN A 234 1.52 12.80 -9.17
CA GLN A 234 2.52 13.52 -9.96
C GLN A 234 3.40 12.53 -10.73
N THR A 235 3.93 11.50 -10.07
CA THR A 235 4.82 10.52 -10.68
C THR A 235 4.12 9.61 -11.68
N VAL A 236 2.87 9.21 -11.45
CA VAL A 236 2.08 8.42 -12.41
C VAL A 236 1.92 9.15 -13.74
N ARG A 237 1.89 10.50 -13.74
CA ARG A 237 1.89 11.26 -14.99
C ARG A 237 3.20 11.07 -15.76
N LEU A 238 4.33 11.23 -15.06
CA LEU A 238 5.67 11.08 -15.65
C LEU A 238 5.95 9.64 -16.11
N VAL A 239 5.56 8.66 -15.30
CA VAL A 239 5.78 7.24 -15.59
C VAL A 239 4.84 6.73 -16.68
N ARG A 240 3.64 7.31 -16.83
CA ARG A 240 2.75 7.01 -17.97
C ARG A 240 3.34 7.52 -19.28
N GLU A 241 4.11 8.60 -19.25
CA GLU A 241 4.81 9.12 -20.42
C GLU A 241 6.06 8.28 -20.77
N GLU A 242 6.72 7.67 -19.77
CA GLU A 242 7.82 6.71 -19.95
C GLU A 242 7.36 5.30 -20.39
N ALA A 243 6.06 5.02 -20.38
CA ALA A 243 5.55 3.71 -20.76
C ALA A 243 5.86 3.43 -22.24
N LEU A 244 6.81 2.52 -22.48
CA LEU A 244 6.94 1.83 -23.75
C LEU A 244 5.59 1.19 -24.11
N PRO A 245 5.21 1.13 -25.39
CA PRO A 245 4.09 0.30 -25.81
C PRO A 245 4.48 -1.15 -25.59
N THR A 246 4.23 -1.67 -24.39
CA THR A 246 4.17 -3.11 -24.18
C THR A 246 2.95 -3.58 -24.94
N ASN A 247 3.18 -4.30 -26.04
CA ASN A 247 2.19 -5.16 -26.72
C ASN A 247 1.80 -6.34 -25.80
N PHE A 248 1.55 -6.08 -24.52
CA PHE A 248 1.00 -7.07 -23.61
C PHE A 248 -0.51 -6.92 -23.70
N ASP A 249 -1.12 -7.82 -24.47
CA ASP A 249 -2.56 -7.87 -24.59
C ASP A 249 -3.15 -8.32 -23.25
N PHE A 250 -4.10 -7.57 -22.71
CA PHE A 250 -4.80 -7.98 -21.49
C PHE A 250 -5.62 -9.25 -21.74
N ASP A 251 -6.06 -9.48 -22.98
CA ASP A 251 -6.78 -10.69 -23.36
C ASP A 251 -5.89 -11.96 -23.22
N ASP A 252 -4.56 -11.80 -23.12
CA ASP A 252 -3.60 -12.87 -22.89
C ASP A 252 -3.23 -13.08 -21.41
N LEU A 253 -3.79 -12.30 -20.47
CA LEU A 253 -3.56 -12.58 -19.06
C LEU A 253 -4.17 -13.95 -18.73
N PRO A 254 -3.40 -14.92 -18.19
CA PRO A 254 -3.96 -16.21 -17.87
C PRO A 254 -5.13 -16.04 -16.90
N ILE A 255 -6.31 -16.52 -17.26
CA ILE A 255 -7.55 -16.43 -16.45
C ILE A 255 -7.30 -16.81 -14.98
N ALA A 256 -6.38 -17.75 -14.73
CA ALA A 256 -5.97 -18.14 -13.39
C ALA A 256 -5.49 -16.97 -12.51
N LEU A 257 -4.73 -16.02 -13.05
CA LEU A 257 -4.24 -14.85 -12.31
C LEU A 257 -5.31 -13.78 -12.13
N GLU A 258 -6.24 -13.65 -13.08
CA GLU A 258 -7.41 -12.79 -12.89
C GLU A 258 -8.30 -13.32 -11.76
N VAL A 259 -8.54 -14.63 -11.74
CA VAL A 259 -9.30 -15.29 -10.67
C VAL A 259 -8.59 -15.13 -9.34
N GLU A 260 -7.28 -15.35 -9.26
CA GLU A 260 -6.50 -15.16 -8.03
C GLU A 260 -6.53 -13.70 -7.55
N ALA A 261 -6.30 -12.73 -8.44
CA ALA A 261 -6.40 -11.31 -8.13
C ALA A 261 -7.83 -10.93 -7.69
N TYR A 262 -8.85 -11.52 -8.29
CA TYR A 262 -10.25 -11.33 -7.92
C TYR A 262 -10.56 -11.93 -6.55
N GLU A 263 -10.06 -13.11 -6.23
CA GLU A 263 -10.22 -13.76 -4.94
C GLU A 263 -9.51 -13.00 -3.82
N LEU A 264 -8.28 -12.54 -4.06
CA LEU A 264 -7.53 -11.65 -3.15
C LEU A 264 -8.32 -10.36 -2.89
N ASN A 265 -8.80 -9.70 -3.95
CA ASN A 265 -9.63 -8.50 -3.82
C ASN A 265 -10.95 -8.78 -3.08
N GLN A 266 -11.62 -9.89 -3.38
CA GLN A 266 -12.83 -10.28 -2.66
C GLN A 266 -12.55 -10.56 -1.19
N SER A 267 -11.45 -11.23 -0.86
CA SER A 267 -11.10 -11.56 0.53
C SER A 267 -10.77 -10.29 1.34
N GLY A 268 -10.09 -9.32 0.71
CA GLY A 268 -9.84 -8.00 1.29
C GLY A 268 -11.13 -7.17 1.47
N GLN A 269 -12.05 -7.21 0.51
CA GLN A 269 -13.34 -6.53 0.58
C GLN A 269 -14.35 -7.21 1.52
N LYS A 270 -14.26 -8.54 1.70
CA LYS A 270 -15.10 -9.32 2.63
C LYS A 270 -14.87 -8.96 4.10
N ARG A 271 -13.86 -8.14 4.43
CA ARG A 271 -13.89 -7.30 5.63
C ARG A 271 -15.00 -6.25 5.48
N ARG A 272 -16.26 -6.69 5.52
CA ARG A 272 -17.45 -5.84 5.63
C ARG A 272 -17.16 -4.83 6.72
N ALA A 273 -17.04 -3.55 6.36
CA ALA A 273 -17.07 -2.47 7.33
C ALA A 273 -18.25 -2.78 8.27
N SER A 274 -17.94 -2.99 9.55
CA SER A 274 -18.92 -3.35 10.57
C SER A 274 -20.15 -2.48 10.38
N LEU A 275 -21.34 -3.06 10.51
CA LEU A 275 -22.59 -2.31 10.38
C LEU A 275 -22.55 -1.05 11.27
N TRP A 276 -21.91 -1.16 12.43
CA TRP A 276 -21.59 -0.05 13.34
C TRP A 276 -20.68 1.02 12.74
N GLY A 277 -19.62 0.64 12.01
CA GLY A 277 -18.75 1.60 11.34
C GLY A 277 -19.47 2.37 10.23
N ARG A 278 -20.37 1.72 9.49
CA ARG A 278 -21.21 2.38 8.48
C ARG A 278 -22.19 3.36 9.12
N LEU A 279 -22.88 2.94 10.18
CA LEU A 279 -23.78 3.81 10.94
C LEU A 279 -23.02 4.98 11.57
N ALA A 280 -21.85 4.74 12.16
CA ALA A 280 -21.00 5.79 12.74
C ALA A 280 -20.56 6.83 11.69
N LEU A 281 -20.22 6.41 10.47
CA LEU A 281 -19.90 7.32 9.38
C LEU A 281 -21.11 8.16 8.95
N ILE A 282 -22.29 7.54 8.80
CA ILE A 282 -23.52 8.24 8.39
C ILE A 282 -23.96 9.23 9.48
N PHE A 283 -24.11 8.78 10.73
CA PHE A 283 -24.54 9.65 11.83
C PHE A 283 -23.48 10.67 12.20
N GLY A 284 -22.20 10.31 12.15
CA GLY A 284 -21.08 11.22 12.37
C GLY A 284 -21.06 12.33 11.33
N SER A 285 -21.15 11.99 10.04
CA SER A 285 -21.22 13.00 8.98
C SER A 285 -22.48 13.87 9.04
N LEU A 286 -23.63 13.29 9.40
CA LEU A 286 -24.89 14.01 9.56
C LEU A 286 -24.84 15.00 10.72
N ALA A 287 -24.35 14.59 11.88
CA ALA A 287 -24.19 15.46 13.05
C ALA A 287 -23.28 16.64 12.71
N LEU A 288 -22.23 16.36 11.95
CA LEU A 288 -21.24 17.36 11.58
C LEU A 288 -21.75 18.34 10.52
N PHE A 289 -22.57 17.85 9.58
CA PHE A 289 -23.35 18.69 8.67
C PHE A 289 -24.31 19.60 9.45
N TYR A 290 -25.08 19.05 10.41
CA TYR A 290 -25.99 19.84 11.23
C TYR A 290 -25.27 20.95 12.00
N LEU A 291 -24.18 20.62 12.71
CA LEU A 291 -23.37 21.59 13.46
C LEU A 291 -22.78 22.69 12.57
N SER A 292 -22.42 22.34 11.33
CA SER A 292 -21.87 23.28 10.36
C SER A 292 -22.90 24.29 9.86
N PHE A 293 -24.18 23.92 9.80
CA PHE A 293 -25.25 24.78 9.30
C PHE A 293 -26.12 25.40 10.40
N SER A 294 -26.01 24.93 11.65
CA SER A 294 -26.83 25.41 12.79
C SER A 294 -26.59 26.88 13.15
N GLN A 295 -25.44 27.46 12.76
CA GLN A 295 -25.18 28.89 12.97
C GLN A 295 -25.72 29.78 11.84
N LEU A 296 -26.01 29.21 10.66
CA LEU A 296 -26.45 29.96 9.48
C LEU A 296 -27.95 29.81 9.22
N PHE A 297 -28.54 28.70 9.65
CA PHE A 297 -29.90 28.32 9.32
C PHE A 297 -30.67 27.88 10.56
N HIS A 298 -31.98 28.12 10.55
CA HIS A 298 -32.87 27.53 11.54
C HIS A 298 -33.00 26.02 11.33
N VAL A 299 -33.27 25.28 12.41
CA VAL A 299 -33.44 23.82 12.40
C VAL A 299 -34.40 23.34 11.29
N ARG A 300 -35.51 24.04 11.07
CA ARG A 300 -36.46 23.73 9.99
C ARG A 300 -35.82 23.80 8.61
N GLN A 301 -35.00 24.82 8.34
CA GLN A 301 -34.30 24.99 7.07
C GLN A 301 -33.26 23.89 6.86
N ILE A 302 -32.55 23.50 7.93
CA ILE A 302 -31.57 22.39 7.87
C ILE A 302 -32.27 21.06 7.56
N LEU A 303 -33.44 20.81 8.16
CA LEU A 303 -34.23 19.61 7.86
C LEU A 303 -34.72 19.59 6.40
N PHE A 304 -35.17 20.73 5.86
CA PHE A 304 -35.52 20.83 4.45
C PHE A 304 -34.32 20.61 3.53
N LEU A 305 -33.17 21.21 3.86
CA LEU A 305 -31.94 21.02 3.11
C LEU A 305 -31.50 19.55 3.10
N LEU A 306 -31.59 18.89 4.26
CA LEU A 306 -31.28 17.47 4.38
C LEU A 306 -32.22 16.61 3.53
N LEU A 307 -33.53 16.89 3.56
CA LEU A 307 -34.52 16.18 2.76
C LEU A 307 -34.22 16.32 1.26
N VAL A 308 -33.94 17.54 0.79
CA VAL A 308 -33.59 17.80 -0.61
C VAL A 308 -32.33 17.04 -1.01
N LEU A 309 -31.28 17.04 -0.17
CA LEU A 309 -30.04 16.30 -0.41
C LEU A 309 -30.27 14.78 -0.49
N VAL A 310 -31.08 14.23 0.42
CA VAL A 310 -31.44 12.80 0.41
C VAL A 310 -32.18 12.42 -0.87
N ILE A 311 -33.12 13.25 -1.32
CA ILE A 311 -33.85 13.01 -2.56
C ILE A 311 -32.92 13.13 -3.77
N HIS A 312 -32.08 14.16 -3.80
CA HIS A 312 -31.12 14.42 -4.89
C HIS A 312 -30.14 13.26 -5.08
N GLU A 313 -29.43 12.89 -4.02
CA GLU A 313 -28.48 11.77 -4.08
C GLU A 313 -29.16 10.39 -4.13
N GLY A 314 -30.35 10.26 -3.55
CA GLY A 314 -31.19 9.06 -3.71
C GLY A 314 -31.50 8.78 -5.17
N GLY A 315 -31.74 9.84 -5.97
CA GLY A 315 -31.87 9.75 -7.41
C GLY A 315 -30.60 9.24 -8.10
N HIS A 316 -29.43 9.73 -7.70
CA HIS A 316 -28.14 9.25 -8.21
C HIS A 316 -27.90 7.77 -7.88
N LEU A 317 -28.18 7.35 -6.64
CA LEU A 317 -28.05 5.95 -6.22
C LEU A 317 -29.01 5.04 -6.97
N LEU A 318 -30.25 5.47 -7.19
CA LEU A 318 -31.21 4.72 -7.98
C LEU A 318 -30.71 4.55 -9.43
N GLY A 319 -30.17 5.61 -10.03
CA GLY A 319 -29.54 5.55 -11.35
C GLY A 319 -28.37 4.57 -11.42
N LEU A 320 -27.51 4.55 -10.39
CA LEU A 320 -26.41 3.58 -10.28
C LEU A 320 -26.94 2.14 -10.15
N LYS A 321 -27.95 1.93 -9.30
CA LYS A 321 -28.59 0.61 -9.10
C LYS A 321 -29.18 0.06 -10.40
N LEU A 322 -29.91 0.90 -11.13
CA LEU A 322 -30.52 0.53 -12.41
C LEU A 322 -29.48 0.19 -13.49
N ARG A 323 -28.27 0.75 -13.39
CA ARG A 323 -27.12 0.43 -14.25
C ARG A 323 -26.29 -0.78 -13.77
N GLY A 324 -26.77 -1.50 -12.76
CA GLY A 324 -26.14 -2.72 -12.26
C GLY A 324 -24.99 -2.50 -11.27
N TYR A 325 -24.77 -1.28 -10.79
CA TYR A 325 -23.73 -1.02 -9.78
C TYR A 325 -24.11 -1.68 -8.43
N GLN A 326 -23.11 -2.28 -7.79
CA GLN A 326 -23.20 -2.90 -6.48
C GLN A 326 -22.52 -2.04 -5.40
N ASN A 327 -22.68 -2.42 -4.12
CA ASN A 327 -22.07 -1.74 -2.97
C ASN A 327 -22.34 -0.22 -2.91
N LEU A 328 -23.58 0.17 -3.17
CA LEU A 328 -24.01 1.56 -3.14
C LEU A 328 -23.83 2.16 -1.73
N SER A 329 -23.20 3.33 -1.65
CA SER A 329 -22.99 4.07 -0.41
C SER A 329 -23.34 5.54 -0.58
N LEU A 330 -23.96 6.11 0.45
CA LEU A 330 -24.27 7.53 0.58
C LEU A 330 -23.42 8.09 1.73
N ILE A 331 -22.62 9.11 1.47
CA ILE A 331 -21.80 9.79 2.49
C ILE A 331 -22.14 11.27 2.47
N PHE A 332 -22.50 11.85 3.63
CA PHE A 332 -22.68 13.30 3.74
C PHE A 332 -21.30 13.95 3.91
N VAL A 333 -20.95 14.88 3.02
CA VAL A 333 -19.72 15.66 3.12
C VAL A 333 -20.09 17.05 3.63
N PRO A 334 -19.58 17.48 4.79
CA PRO A 334 -19.83 18.82 5.30
C PRO A 334 -19.52 19.87 4.24
N PHE A 335 -20.41 20.85 4.07
CA PHE A 335 -20.30 21.96 3.10
C PHE A 335 -20.40 21.61 1.60
N LEU A 336 -20.25 20.34 1.21
CA LEU A 336 -20.35 19.91 -0.19
C LEU A 336 -21.70 19.28 -0.55
N GLY A 337 -22.41 18.71 0.42
CA GLY A 337 -23.67 18.00 0.21
C GLY A 337 -23.55 16.52 0.54
N ALA A 338 -24.28 15.67 -0.17
CA ALA A 338 -24.13 14.22 -0.05
C ALA A 338 -23.45 13.68 -1.31
N LEU A 339 -22.76 12.54 -1.20
CA LEU A 339 -22.05 11.90 -2.31
C LEU A 339 -22.53 10.46 -2.44
N ALA A 340 -23.09 10.14 -3.60
CA ALA A 340 -23.40 8.78 -4.01
C ALA A 340 -22.19 8.11 -4.67
N ALA A 341 -21.82 6.91 -4.20
CA ALA A 341 -20.78 6.09 -4.80
C ALA A 341 -21.27 4.64 -4.97
N GLY A 342 -20.85 4.00 -6.06
CA GLY A 342 -21.11 2.60 -6.36
C GLY A 342 -19.94 1.97 -7.10
N GLN A 343 -19.81 0.64 -7.01
CA GLN A 343 -18.83 -0.14 -7.75
C GLN A 343 -19.56 -0.89 -8.86
N LYS A 344 -19.09 -0.79 -10.11
CA LYS A 344 -19.63 -1.57 -11.21
C LYS A 344 -19.04 -2.96 -11.21
#